data_AF-A0A261VTD0-F1
#
_entry.id   AF-A0A261VTD0-F1
#
_cell.length_a   1.000
_cell.length_b   1.000
_cell.length_c   1.000
_cell.angle_alpha   90.00
_cell.angle_beta   90.00
_cell.angle_gamma   90.00
#
_symmetry.space_group_name_H-M   'P 1'
#
loop_
_entity.id
_entity.type
_entity.pdbx_description
1 polymer ?
#
loop_
_entity_poly.entity_id
_entity_poly.type
_entity_poly.pdbx_seq_one_letter_code
_entity_poly.pdbx_strand_id
1 'polypeptide(L)'
;MRSDVTVIFDARRSVDLTVQVEPSGAAALAARDWFDSAWELMGCEPLRPSGKVLLLDKIMGVADALGYDTLSSDTKEAEAFARNATLALERARVIVDLPGLSIGY
;
A
#
# COMPACT_ATOMS: atom_id res chain seq x y z
N MET A 1 -10.20 12.17 7.77
CA MET A 1 -10.64 10.79 8.03
C MET A 1 -9.47 10.02 8.61
N ARG A 2 -9.61 9.53 9.85
CA ARG A 2 -8.65 8.59 10.43
C ARG A 2 -8.75 7.28 9.67
N SER A 3 -7.60 6.74 9.25
CA SER A 3 -7.54 5.48 8.54
C SER A 3 -6.42 4.61 9.07
N ASP A 4 -6.65 3.30 9.08
CA ASP A 4 -5.71 2.31 9.59
C ASP A 4 -5.32 1.34 8.45
N VAL A 5 -4.01 1.16 8.25
CA VAL A 5 -3.43 0.29 7.24
C VAL A 5 -2.56 -0.73 7.93
N THR A 6 -2.88 -2.01 7.78
CA THR A 6 -2.06 -3.11 8.27
C THR A 6 -1.35 -3.76 7.08
N VAL A 7 -0.04 -3.93 7.17
CA VAL A 7 0.77 -4.68 6.19
C VAL A 7 1.30 -5.94 6.87
N ILE A 8 0.93 -7.11 6.34
CA ILE A 8 1.36 -8.41 6.83
C ILE A 8 2.44 -8.93 5.88
N PHE A 9 3.66 -9.11 6.40
CA PHE A 9 4.79 -9.62 5.64
C PHE A 9 4.94 -11.14 5.80
N ASP A 10 4.71 -11.66 7.01
CA ASP A 10 4.68 -13.09 7.30
C ASP A 10 3.95 -13.37 8.62
N ALA A 11 3.99 -14.63 9.08
CA ALA A 11 3.33 -15.09 10.30
C ALA A 11 3.79 -14.40 11.60
N ARG A 12 4.90 -13.65 11.59
CA ARG A 12 5.48 -12.98 12.77
C ARG A 12 5.69 -11.49 12.58
N ARG A 13 5.67 -11.00 11.33
CA ARG A 13 5.96 -9.61 10.98
C ARG A 13 4.76 -8.95 10.34
N SER A 14 4.22 -7.96 11.03
CA SER A 14 3.21 -7.04 10.52
C SER A 14 3.51 -5.62 10.99
N VAL A 15 3.05 -4.63 10.23
CA VAL A 15 3.14 -3.22 10.57
C VAL A 15 1.73 -2.63 10.54
N ASP A 16 1.34 -1.98 11.65
CA ASP A 16 0.08 -1.25 11.76
C ASP A 16 0.34 0.26 11.68
N LEU A 17 -0.27 0.92 10.71
CA LEU A 17 -0.07 2.33 10.40
C LEU A 17 -1.40 3.07 10.55
N THR A 18 -1.38 4.20 11.27
CA THR A 18 -2.54 5.09 11.38
C THR A 18 -2.21 6.42 10.73
N VAL A 19 -3.08 6.88 9.81
CA VAL A 19 -2.93 8.15 9.09
C VAL A 19 -4.20 8.97 9.13
N GLN A 20 -4.06 10.29 9.01
CA GLN A 20 -5.17 11.20 8.76
C GLN A 20 -5.13 11.63 7.30
N VAL A 21 -6.23 11.38 6.58
CA VAL A 21 -6.34 11.77 5.16
C VAL A 21 -7.62 12.56 4.91
N GLU A 22 -7.61 13.39 3.88
CA GLU A 22 -8.80 14.10 3.39
C GLU A 22 -9.22 13.48 2.03
N PRO A 23 -10.26 12.62 2.01
CA PRO A 23 -10.69 11.98 0.78
C PRO A 23 -11.29 13.00 -0.19
N SER A 24 -10.84 12.95 -1.44
CA SER A 24 -11.46 13.65 -2.57
C SER A 24 -11.15 12.89 -3.86
N GLY A 25 -11.93 13.11 -4.92
CA GLY A 25 -11.67 12.47 -6.21
C GLY A 25 -10.27 12.80 -6.77
N ALA A 26 -9.81 14.04 -6.57
CA ALA A 26 -8.46 14.45 -6.97
C ALA A 26 -7.36 13.75 -6.14
N ALA A 27 -7.58 13.60 -4.83
CA ALA A 27 -6.64 12.89 -3.95
C ALA A 27 -6.57 11.38 -4.27
N ALA A 28 -7.71 10.76 -4.61
CA ALA A 28 -7.76 9.36 -5.02
C ALA A 28 -6.99 9.12 -6.33
N LEU A 29 -7.13 10.02 -7.32
CA LEU A 29 -6.39 9.96 -8.57
C LEU A 29 -4.88 10.13 -8.34
N ALA A 30 -4.48 11.16 -7.59
CA ALA A 30 -3.07 11.41 -7.27
C ALA A 30 -2.42 10.23 -6.51
N ALA A 31 -3.17 9.56 -5.64
CA ALA A 31 -2.67 8.38 -4.91
C ALA A 31 -2.48 7.17 -5.84
N ARG A 32 -3.32 6.99 -6.86
CA ARG A 32 -3.14 5.96 -7.90
C ARG A 32 -1.90 6.25 -8.74
N ASP A 33 -1.73 7.50 -9.18
CA ASP A 33 -0.54 7.93 -9.93
C ASP A 33 0.75 7.78 -9.10
N TRP A 34 0.67 7.99 -7.79
CA TRP A 34 1.78 7.74 -6.87
C TRP A 34 2.19 6.28 -6.84
N PHE A 35 1.23 5.34 -6.75
CA PHE A 35 1.55 3.91 -6.82
C PHE A 35 2.11 3.48 -8.17
N ASP A 36 1.64 4.08 -9.26
CA ASP A 36 2.18 3.85 -10.60
C ASP A 36 3.65 4.26 -10.67
N SER A 37 3.96 5.47 -10.19
CA SER A 37 5.32 6.00 -10.16
C SER A 37 6.25 5.21 -9.22
N ALA A 38 5.74 4.86 -8.03
CA ALA A 38 6.49 4.12 -7.02
C ALA A 38 6.81 2.69 -7.48
N TRP A 39 5.84 2.04 -8.14
CA TRP A 39 6.00 0.73 -8.76
C TRP A 39 7.14 0.72 -9.78
N GLU A 40 7.13 1.68 -10.70
CA GLU A 40 8.15 1.82 -11.74
C GLU A 40 9.52 2.16 -11.14
N LEU A 41 9.58 3.11 -10.21
CA LEU A 41 10.83 3.55 -9.58
C LEU A 41 11.52 2.42 -8.81
N MET A 42 10.75 1.58 -8.12
CA MET A 42 11.27 0.45 -7.36
C MET A 42 11.48 -0.81 -8.21
N GLY A 43 11.13 -0.78 -9.51
CA GLY A 43 11.28 -1.93 -10.40
C GLY A 43 10.41 -3.12 -9.97
N CYS A 44 9.22 -2.86 -9.44
CA CYS A 44 8.34 -3.89 -8.91
C CYS A 44 7.85 -4.85 -10.02
N GLU A 45 7.67 -6.12 -9.65
CA GLU A 45 7.11 -7.16 -10.52
C GLU A 45 5.78 -7.69 -9.97
N PRO A 46 4.82 -8.07 -10.84
CA PRO A 46 3.53 -8.56 -10.39
C PRO A 46 3.67 -9.87 -9.62
N LEU A 47 3.19 -9.87 -8.37
CA LEU A 47 3.18 -11.06 -7.51
C LEU A 47 2.14 -12.11 -7.95
N ARG A 48 1.17 -11.74 -8.80
CA ARG A 48 0.10 -12.61 -9.29
C ARG A 48 0.17 -12.79 -10.82
N PRO A 49 0.01 -14.03 -11.35
CA PRO A 49 0.03 -14.30 -12.79
C PRO A 49 -1.33 -14.04 -13.44
N SER A 50 -1.86 -12.82 -13.32
CA SER A 50 -3.18 -12.42 -13.84
C SER A 50 -3.15 -11.90 -15.28
N GLY A 51 -1.96 -11.63 -15.83
CA GLY A 51 -1.78 -11.02 -17.15
C GLY A 51 -2.14 -9.53 -17.23
N LYS A 52 -2.59 -8.92 -16.12
CA LYS A 52 -2.83 -7.47 -15.98
C LYS A 52 -2.37 -7.01 -14.61
N VAL A 53 -1.64 -5.90 -14.56
CA VAL A 53 -1.25 -5.26 -13.31
C VAL A 53 -2.38 -4.31 -12.88
N LEU A 54 -3.10 -4.68 -11.82
CA LEU A 54 -4.15 -3.87 -11.21
C LEU A 54 -3.57 -2.98 -10.11
N LEU A 55 -4.34 -1.99 -9.65
CA LEU A 55 -3.97 -1.16 -8.50
C LEU A 55 -3.59 -2.01 -7.27
N LEU A 56 -4.33 -3.09 -7.01
CA LEU A 56 -4.04 -3.98 -5.89
C LEU A 56 -2.70 -4.70 -6.04
N ASP A 57 -2.31 -5.06 -7.26
CA ASP A 57 -0.97 -5.62 -7.52
C ASP A 57 0.08 -4.55 -7.20
N LYS A 58 -0.15 -3.30 -7.61
CA LYS A 58 0.77 -2.19 -7.37
C LYS A 58 0.99 -1.89 -5.89
N ILE A 59 -0.10 -1.85 -5.11
CA ILE A 59 -0.03 -1.65 -3.67
C ILE A 59 0.78 -2.77 -3.00
N MET A 60 0.55 -4.03 -3.36
CA MET A 60 1.28 -5.16 -2.78
C MET A 60 2.76 -5.14 -3.17
N GLY A 61 3.11 -4.93 -4.44
CA GLY A 61 4.51 -4.92 -4.84
C GLY A 61 5.29 -3.73 -4.29
N VAL A 62 4.66 -2.56 -4.14
CA VAL A 62 5.28 -1.43 -3.43
C VAL A 62 5.48 -1.74 -1.93
N ALA A 63 4.52 -2.40 -1.28
CA ALA A 63 4.68 -2.83 0.11
C ALA A 63 5.82 -3.85 0.27
N ASP A 64 5.90 -4.82 -0.65
CA ASP A 64 6.97 -5.83 -0.70
C ASP A 64 8.34 -5.19 -0.94
N ALA A 65 8.44 -4.26 -1.90
CA ALA A 65 9.67 -3.56 -2.25
C ALA A 65 10.17 -2.63 -1.13
N LEU A 66 9.27 -1.92 -0.44
CA LEU A 66 9.64 -1.15 0.76
C LEU A 66 10.12 -2.07 1.88
N GLY A 67 9.47 -3.22 2.04
CA GLY A 67 9.83 -4.22 3.02
C GLY A 67 9.49 -3.84 4.47
N TYR A 68 9.59 -4.83 5.35
CA TYR A 68 9.25 -4.69 6.76
C TYR A 68 10.11 -3.66 7.48
N ASP A 69 11.43 -3.69 7.25
CA ASP A 69 12.35 -2.83 7.97
C ASP A 69 12.08 -1.36 7.68
N THR A 70 11.82 -0.99 6.42
CA THR A 70 11.47 0.39 6.03
C THR A 70 10.13 0.80 6.61
N LEU A 71 9.06 0.01 6.39
CA LEU A 71 7.73 0.38 6.87
C LEU A 71 7.62 0.43 8.41
N SER A 72 8.48 -0.29 9.13
CA SER A 72 8.49 -0.28 10.60
C SER A 72 9.40 0.77 11.24
N SER A 73 10.36 1.34 10.49
CA SER A 73 11.37 2.25 11.06
C SER A 73 11.44 3.64 10.41
N ASP A 74 11.05 3.76 9.14
CA ASP A 74 10.98 5.06 8.44
C ASP A 74 9.54 5.59 8.43
N THR A 75 9.26 6.50 9.37
CA THR A 75 7.94 7.14 9.49
C THR A 75 7.48 7.83 8.21
N LYS A 76 8.40 8.41 7.43
CA LYS A 76 8.04 9.17 6.23
C LYS A 76 7.56 8.24 5.12
N GLU A 77 8.31 7.16 4.86
CA GLU A 77 7.92 6.15 3.87
C GLU A 77 6.65 5.41 4.31
N ALA A 78 6.55 5.05 5.59
CA ALA A 78 5.38 4.39 6.14
C ALA A 78 4.11 5.25 6.03
N GLU A 79 4.18 6.53 6.40
CA GLU A 79 3.05 7.46 6.28
C GLU A 79 2.68 7.70 4.80
N ALA A 80 3.67 7.84 3.91
CA ALA A 80 3.43 7.98 2.49
C ALA A 80 2.70 6.78 1.90
N PHE A 81 3.15 5.56 2.22
CA PHE A 81 2.50 4.33 1.80
C PHE A 81 1.05 4.26 2.32
N ALA A 82 0.84 4.42 3.63
CA ALA A 82 -0.48 4.26 4.25
C ALA A 82 -1.49 5.33 3.77
N ARG A 83 -1.04 6.58 3.62
CA ARG A 83 -1.87 7.67 3.09
C ARG A 83 -2.32 7.38 1.67
N ASN A 84 -1.39 7.02 0.79
CA ASN A 84 -1.73 6.74 -0.60
C ASN A 84 -2.57 5.47 -0.72
N ALA A 85 -2.32 4.40 0.05
CA ALA A 85 -3.12 3.18 0.02
C ALA A 85 -4.60 3.46 0.38
N THR A 86 -4.79 4.21 1.46
CA THR A 86 -6.11 4.65 1.93
C THR A 86 -6.85 5.48 0.87
N LEU A 87 -6.17 6.46 0.29
CA LEU A 87 -6.76 7.39 -0.70
C LEU A 87 -7.04 6.71 -2.04
N ALA A 88 -6.13 5.86 -2.52
CA ALA A 88 -6.27 5.18 -3.82
C ALA A 88 -7.44 4.18 -3.82
N LEU A 89 -7.64 3.50 -2.68
CA LEU A 89 -8.73 2.54 -2.47
C LEU A 89 -10.02 3.19 -1.97
N GLU A 90 -9.94 4.43 -1.47
CA GLU A 90 -11.06 5.14 -0.85
C GLU A 90 -11.67 4.30 0.30
N ARG A 91 -10.80 3.77 1.17
CA ARG A 91 -11.16 2.90 2.31
C ARG A 91 -10.45 3.35 3.57
N ALA A 92 -11.18 3.45 4.68
CA ALA A 92 -10.64 3.84 5.99
C ALA A 92 -9.87 2.71 6.69
N ARG A 93 -10.06 1.46 6.25
CA ARG A 93 -9.30 0.31 6.74
C ARG A 93 -8.77 -0.45 5.53
N VAL A 94 -7.49 -0.77 5.54
CA VAL A 94 -6.83 -1.57 4.49
C VAL A 94 -5.94 -2.60 5.15
N ILE A 95 -6.03 -3.84 4.72
CA ILE A 95 -5.14 -4.93 5.12
C ILE A 95 -4.43 -5.41 3.87
N VAL A 96 -3.12 -5.24 3.80
CA VAL A 96 -2.26 -5.75 2.73
C VAL A 96 -1.62 -7.04 3.23
N ASP A 97 -2.13 -8.17 2.74
CA ASP A 97 -1.64 -9.51 3.10
C ASP A 97 -0.73 -10.04 2.00
N LEU A 98 0.59 -9.87 2.17
CA LEU A 98 1.58 -10.32 1.19
C LEU A 98 1.63 -11.87 1.10
N PRO A 99 1.68 -12.63 2.20
CA PRO A 99 1.61 -14.10 2.13
C PRO A 99 0.34 -14.63 1.45
N GLY A 100 -0.81 -14.00 1.72
CA GLY A 100 -2.09 -14.36 1.12
C GLY A 100 -2.30 -13.79 -0.29
N LEU A 101 -1.37 -12.95 -0.78
CA LEU A 101 -1.47 -12.21 -2.05
C LEU A 101 -2.82 -11.51 -2.19
N SER A 102 -3.29 -10.86 -1.13
CA SER A 102 -4.64 -10.28 -1.06
C SER A 102 -4.64 -8.90 -0.39
N ILE A 103 -5.68 -8.11 -0.70
CA ILE A 103 -5.96 -6.85 -0.01
C ILE A 103 -7.40 -6.92 0.50
N GLY A 104 -7.58 -6.71 1.81
CA GLY A 104 -8.88 -6.61 2.48
C GLY A 104 -9.20 -5.17 2.89
N TYR A 105 -10.49 -4.84 2.99
CA TYR A 105 -10.99 -3.55 3.48
C TYR A 105 -12.44 -3.65 3.95
#